data_AF-A0A2J8MBC3-F1
#
_entry.id   AF-A0A2J8MBC3-F1
#
_cell.length_a   1.000
_cell.length_b   1.000
_cell.length_c   1.000
_cell.angle_alpha   90.00
_cell.angle_beta   90.00
_cell.angle_gamma   90.00
#
_symmetry.space_group_name_H-M   'P 1'
#
loop_
_entity.id
_entity.type
_entity.pdbx_description
1 polymer ?
#
loop_
_entity_poly.entity_id
_entity_poly.type
_entity_poly.pdbx_seq_one_letter_code
_entity_poly.pdbx_strand_id
1 'polypeptide(L)'
;MRARPQVCEALLFALALQTGVCYGIKWLALSKTPSALALNQTQHCKQLEGLVSAQVQLCRSNLELMHTVVHAAREVMKACRRAFADMRWNCSSIELAPNYLLDLERGTRESAFVYALSAAAISHAIARACTSGDLQELQDVAADLKTRYLSATKVVHRPMGTRKHLVPKDLDIRPVKDSELVYLQSSPDFCMKNEKVGSHGTQDRQCNKTSNGSDSCDLMCCGRGYNPYTDRVVERCHCKYHWCCYVTCRRCERTVERYVCK
;
A
#
# COMPACT_ATOMS: atom_id res chain seq x y z
N MET A 1 0.96 26.39 56.69
CA MET A 1 0.23 26.19 55.42
C MET A 1 1.01 25.18 54.59
N ARG A 2 0.59 23.91 54.56
CA ARG A 2 1.22 22.84 53.76
C ARG A 2 0.55 22.81 52.39
N ALA A 3 1.29 23.15 51.35
CA ALA A 3 0.83 22.96 49.98
C ALA A 3 0.60 21.46 49.73
N ARG A 4 -0.55 21.10 49.14
CA ARG A 4 -0.90 19.71 48.82
C ARG A 4 -0.01 19.18 47.69
N PRO A 5 0.56 17.97 47.80
CA PRO A 5 1.49 17.40 46.81
C PRO A 5 0.86 17.23 45.41
N GLN A 6 -0.46 17.07 45.32
CA GLN A 6 -1.19 16.97 44.06
C GLN A 6 -1.17 18.24 43.20
N VAL A 7 -0.98 19.42 43.81
CA VAL A 7 -0.91 20.69 43.07
C VAL A 7 0.46 20.84 42.38
N CYS A 8 1.53 20.33 42.98
CA CYS A 8 2.86 20.28 42.37
C CYS A 8 2.93 19.29 41.20
N GLU A 9 2.29 18.12 41.30
CA GLU A 9 2.27 17.15 40.19
C GLU A 9 1.46 17.65 38.99
N ALA A 10 0.34 18.33 39.22
CA ALA A 10 -0.46 18.94 38.15
C ALA A 10 0.28 20.10 37.46
N LEU A 11 1.02 20.92 38.23
CA LEU A 11 1.88 21.97 37.67
C LEU A 11 3.07 21.39 36.88
N LEU A 12 3.68 20.29 37.34
CA LEU A 12 4.74 19.58 36.61
C LEU A 12 4.22 18.92 35.32
N PHE A 13 3.00 18.37 35.31
CA PHE A 13 2.36 17.82 34.11
C PHE A 13 1.95 18.93 33.12
N ALA A 14 1.46 20.07 33.62
CA ALA A 14 1.15 21.24 32.79
C ALA A 14 2.42 21.90 32.21
N LEU A 15 3.51 21.94 32.98
CA LEU A 15 4.83 22.40 32.52
C LEU A 15 5.49 21.41 31.56
N ALA A 16 5.25 20.09 31.72
CA ALA A 16 5.70 19.07 30.78
C ALA A 16 4.95 19.15 29.43
N LEU A 17 3.68 19.55 29.44
CA LEU A 17 2.91 19.83 28.22
C LEU A 17 3.32 21.14 27.52
N GLN A 18 4.02 22.04 28.22
CA GLN A 18 4.51 23.32 27.68
C GLN A 18 5.98 23.29 27.20
N THR A 19 6.70 22.17 27.36
CA THR A 19 8.14 22.07 27.04
C THR A 19 8.47 21.14 25.87
N GLY A 20 7.48 20.46 25.29
CA GLY A 20 7.66 19.76 24.03
C GLY A 20 7.66 20.72 22.85
N VAL A 21 8.83 21.07 22.32
CA VAL A 21 8.92 21.66 20.97
C VAL A 21 8.25 20.67 20.02
N CYS A 22 7.05 21.01 19.55
CA CYS A 22 6.26 20.12 18.71
C CYS A 22 6.90 20.11 17.32
N TYR A 23 7.79 19.18 17.03
CA TYR A 23 8.42 19.05 15.70
C TYR A 23 7.45 18.57 14.60
N GLY A 24 6.14 18.64 14.84
CA GLY A 24 5.08 18.02 14.04
C GLY A 24 4.91 18.57 12.63
N ILE A 25 5.44 19.76 12.28
CA ILE A 25 5.38 20.30 10.91
C ILE A 25 6.71 20.21 10.15
N LYS A 26 7.79 19.68 10.76
CA LYS A 26 9.10 19.55 10.07
C LYS A 26 9.06 18.59 8.88
N TRP A 27 8.14 17.61 8.88
CA TRP A 27 7.93 16.70 7.75
C TRP A 27 7.52 17.41 6.46
N LEU A 28 7.07 18.67 6.50
CA LEU A 28 6.80 19.44 5.27
C LEU A 28 8.05 19.63 4.39
N ALA A 29 9.25 19.41 4.94
CA ALA A 29 10.49 19.31 4.16
C ALA A 29 10.42 18.22 3.08
N LEU A 30 9.57 17.19 3.25
CA LEU A 30 9.30 16.16 2.24
C LEU A 30 8.83 16.75 0.90
N SER A 31 8.24 17.94 0.88
CA SER A 31 7.87 18.65 -0.36
C SER A 31 9.04 18.81 -1.35
N LYS A 32 10.26 18.94 -0.81
CA LYS A 32 11.52 19.10 -1.57
C LYS A 32 12.06 17.78 -2.10
N THR A 33 11.49 16.65 -1.69
CA THR A 33 11.88 15.33 -2.21
C THR A 33 11.63 15.30 -3.71
N PRO A 34 12.60 14.91 -4.55
CA PRO A 34 12.40 14.81 -5.99
C PRO A 34 11.31 13.79 -6.32
N SER A 35 10.45 14.10 -7.29
CA SER A 35 9.43 13.15 -7.78
C SER A 35 10.02 11.87 -8.38
N ALA A 36 11.30 11.88 -8.74
CA ALA A 36 12.03 10.73 -9.27
C ALA A 36 12.55 9.77 -8.18
N LEU A 37 12.53 10.15 -6.90
CA LEU A 37 13.00 9.28 -5.83
C LEU A 37 11.92 8.24 -5.52
N ALA A 38 12.13 7.02 -5.99
CA ALA A 38 11.26 5.88 -5.69
C ALA A 38 11.54 5.42 -4.23
N LEU A 39 10.59 5.64 -3.32
CA LEU A 39 10.68 5.28 -1.89
C LEU A 39 10.45 3.78 -1.65
N ASN A 40 11.25 2.95 -2.32
CA ASN A 40 11.02 1.50 -2.45
C ASN A 40 11.75 0.69 -1.37
N GLN A 41 12.62 1.33 -0.59
CA GLN A 41 13.47 0.67 0.40
C GLN A 41 13.44 1.44 1.73
N THR A 42 13.44 0.71 2.84
CA THR A 42 13.39 1.25 4.22
C THR A 42 14.57 2.16 4.58
N GLN A 43 15.66 2.07 3.82
CA GLN A 43 16.84 2.92 3.94
C GLN A 43 16.61 4.33 3.40
N HIS A 44 15.73 4.52 2.40
CA HIS A 44 15.40 5.85 1.89
C HIS A 44 14.70 6.72 2.96
N CYS A 45 13.91 6.12 3.86
CA CYS A 45 13.26 6.83 4.97
C CYS A 45 14.23 7.56 5.91
N LYS A 46 15.48 7.11 6.03
CA LYS A 46 16.51 7.79 6.84
C LYS A 46 17.12 9.01 6.14
N GLN A 47 17.05 9.05 4.81
CA GLN A 47 17.58 10.14 3.99
C GLN A 47 16.59 11.30 3.85
N LEU A 48 15.32 11.06 4.21
CA LEU A 48 14.28 12.09 4.19
C LEU A 48 14.51 13.11 5.30
N GLU A 49 14.79 14.36 4.90
CA GLU A 49 14.94 15.46 5.84
C GLU A 49 13.61 15.81 6.52
N GLY A 50 13.70 16.28 7.77
CA GLY A 50 12.55 16.78 8.53
C GLY A 50 11.70 15.71 9.23
N LEU A 51 11.98 14.42 9.03
CA LEU A 51 11.35 13.34 9.79
C LEU A 51 12.06 13.11 11.13
N VAL A 52 11.29 13.02 12.21
CA VAL A 52 11.80 12.57 13.52
C VAL A 52 11.84 11.05 13.61
N SER A 53 12.60 10.48 14.56
CA SER A 53 12.81 9.02 14.69
C SER A 53 11.52 8.19 14.66
N ALA A 54 10.46 8.64 15.32
CA ALA A 54 9.16 7.97 15.30
C ALA A 54 8.49 8.00 13.92
N GLN A 55 8.60 9.12 13.19
CA GLN A 55 8.09 9.24 11.83
C GLN A 55 8.92 8.42 10.82
N VAL A 56 10.23 8.28 11.05
CA VAL A 56 11.09 7.39 10.26
C VAL A 56 10.66 5.93 10.42
N GLN A 57 10.29 5.50 11.64
CA GLN A 57 9.71 4.17 11.85
C GLN A 57 8.38 4.01 11.10
N LEU A 58 7.51 5.02 11.15
CA LEU A 58 6.24 5.00 10.43
C LEU A 58 6.42 4.96 8.90
N CYS A 59 7.41 5.68 8.36
CA CYS A 59 7.79 5.62 6.95
C CYS A 59 8.22 4.21 6.55
N ARG A 60 9.04 3.55 7.38
CA ARG A 60 9.54 2.19 7.09
C ARG A 60 8.46 1.14 7.10
N SER A 61 7.43 1.27 7.95
CA SER A 61 6.30 0.36 7.98
C SER A 61 5.28 0.65 6.87
N ASN A 62 5.31 1.82 6.24
CA ASN A 62 4.30 2.27 5.28
C ASN A 62 4.94 2.92 4.04
N LEU A 63 5.87 2.23 3.39
CA LEU A 63 6.59 2.77 2.23
C LEU A 63 5.67 3.20 1.09
N GLU A 64 4.60 2.43 0.83
CA GLU A 64 3.63 2.71 -0.24
C GLU A 64 2.87 4.02 -0.02
N LEU A 65 2.60 4.38 1.24
CA LEU A 65 1.90 5.62 1.59
C LEU A 65 2.79 6.86 1.44
N MET A 66 4.11 6.70 1.39
CA MET A 66 5.02 7.85 1.45
C MET A 66 4.93 8.76 0.22
N HIS A 67 4.59 8.22 -0.95
CA HIS A 67 4.35 9.07 -2.12
C HIS A 67 3.16 10.01 -1.90
N THR A 68 2.08 9.50 -1.29
CA THR A 68 0.91 10.30 -0.88
C THR A 68 1.28 11.35 0.17
N VAL A 69 2.12 11.00 1.16
CA VAL A 69 2.60 11.95 2.17
C VAL A 69 3.45 13.06 1.55
N VAL A 70 4.37 12.74 0.64
CA VAL A 70 5.17 13.74 -0.10
C VAL A 70 4.28 14.67 -0.92
N HIS A 71 3.28 14.13 -1.62
CA HIS A 71 2.30 14.94 -2.35
C HIS A 71 1.51 15.87 -1.42
N ALA A 72 1.04 15.35 -0.27
CA ALA A 72 0.34 16.14 0.72
C ALA A 72 1.19 17.31 1.25
N ALA A 73 2.49 17.11 1.49
CA ALA A 73 3.40 18.18 1.91
C ALA A 73 3.43 19.34 0.89
N ARG A 74 3.52 19.03 -0.40
CA ARG A 74 3.52 20.04 -1.47
C ARG A 74 2.20 20.80 -1.54
N GLU A 75 1.08 20.10 -1.41
CA GLU A 75 -0.24 20.74 -1.43
C GLU A 75 -0.48 21.61 -0.20
N VAL A 76 0.00 21.23 0.99
CA VAL A 76 -0.06 22.09 2.20
C VAL A 76 0.64 23.42 1.96
N MET A 77 1.87 23.39 1.44
CA MET A 77 2.66 24.62 1.24
C MET A 77 1.99 25.55 0.24
N LYS A 78 1.53 24.99 -0.88
CA LYS A 78 0.80 25.71 -1.92
C LYS A 78 -0.52 26.29 -1.40
N ALA A 79 -1.28 25.51 -0.63
CA ALA A 79 -2.55 25.94 -0.06
C ALA A 79 -2.35 27.07 0.97
N CYS A 80 -1.34 26.96 1.83
CA CYS A 80 -1.04 27.98 2.82
C CYS A 80 -0.69 29.33 2.17
N ARG A 81 0.23 29.33 1.20
CA ARG A 81 0.61 30.54 0.45
C ARG A 81 -0.56 31.17 -0.30
N ARG A 82 -1.45 30.34 -0.87
CA ARG A 82 -2.66 30.82 -1.57
C ARG A 82 -3.67 31.42 -0.61
N ALA A 83 -3.92 30.77 0.53
CA ALA A 83 -4.90 31.21 1.52
C ALA A 83 -4.54 32.54 2.19
N PHE A 84 -3.24 32.88 2.22
CA PHE A 84 -2.72 34.09 2.86
C PHE A 84 -2.07 35.07 1.86
N ALA A 85 -2.30 34.92 0.56
CA ALA A 85 -1.64 35.73 -0.47
C ALA A 85 -1.91 37.24 -0.35
N ASP A 86 -3.06 37.61 0.23
CA ASP A 86 -3.53 38.97 0.47
C ASP A 86 -3.30 39.47 1.91
N MET A 87 -2.65 38.65 2.75
CA MET A 87 -2.38 38.96 4.15
C MET A 87 -0.94 39.45 4.36
N ARG A 88 -0.73 40.25 5.42
CA ARG A 88 0.61 40.74 5.80
C ARG A 88 1.62 39.60 6.03
N TRP A 89 1.15 38.51 6.62
CA TRP A 89 1.86 37.23 6.64
C TRP A 89 1.33 36.40 5.49
N ASN A 90 2.19 36.07 4.52
CA ASN A 90 1.82 35.40 3.27
C ASN A 90 2.25 33.93 3.19
N CYS A 91 2.59 33.35 4.35
CA CYS A 91 3.07 31.98 4.48
C CYS A 91 4.32 31.64 3.64
N SER A 92 5.15 32.63 3.27
CA SER A 92 6.37 32.40 2.48
C SER A 92 7.45 31.61 3.25
N SER A 93 7.54 31.78 4.57
CA SER A 93 8.51 31.11 5.46
C SER A 93 8.34 29.58 5.51
N ILE A 94 7.19 29.04 5.09
CA ILE A 94 6.91 27.60 5.09
C ILE A 94 7.88 26.83 4.17
N GLU A 95 8.48 27.49 3.17
CA GLU A 95 9.48 26.93 2.26
C GLU A 95 10.84 26.66 2.89
N LEU A 96 11.09 27.23 4.06
CA LEU A 96 12.33 27.03 4.81
C LEU A 96 12.35 25.71 5.60
N ALA A 97 11.27 24.92 5.53
CA ALA A 97 11.21 23.58 6.12
C ALA A 97 12.49 22.75 5.84
N PRO A 98 13.08 22.07 6.84
CA PRO A 98 12.60 21.91 8.21
C PRO A 98 13.01 23.03 9.19
N ASN A 99 13.76 24.03 8.72
CA ASN A 99 14.37 25.09 9.52
C ASN A 99 13.53 26.38 9.43
N TYR A 100 12.47 26.43 10.23
CA TYR A 100 11.52 27.55 10.22
C TYR A 100 12.05 28.81 10.89
N LEU A 101 11.44 29.95 10.55
CA LEU A 101 11.63 31.21 11.25
C LEU A 101 10.70 31.31 12.47
N LEU A 102 10.86 32.38 13.25
CA LEU A 102 10.12 32.62 14.50
C LEU A 102 8.58 32.59 14.35
N ASP A 103 8.07 32.90 13.17
CA ASP A 103 6.64 32.88 12.86
C ASP A 103 6.06 31.46 12.87
N LEU A 104 6.86 30.43 12.57
CA LEU A 104 6.44 29.02 12.58
C LEU A 104 7.14 28.18 13.65
N GLU A 105 8.28 28.63 14.19
CA GLU A 105 9.03 27.95 15.25
C GLU A 105 8.42 28.16 16.64
N ARG A 106 7.71 29.27 16.86
CA ARG A 106 7.04 29.59 18.13
C ARG A 106 5.54 29.29 18.07
N GLY A 107 4.87 29.33 19.22
CA GLY A 107 3.42 29.19 19.35
C GLY A 107 2.64 30.44 18.90
N THR A 108 2.77 30.82 17.63
CA THR A 108 2.03 31.92 17.01
C THR A 108 0.68 31.44 16.46
N ARG A 109 -0.20 32.36 16.07
CA ARG A 109 -1.45 32.00 15.37
C ARG A 109 -1.18 31.45 13.97
N GLU A 110 -0.10 31.91 13.33
CA GLU A 110 0.37 31.48 12.03
C GLU A 110 0.83 30.02 12.08
N SER A 111 1.62 29.64 13.10
CA SER A 111 2.06 28.25 13.28
C SER A 111 0.86 27.35 13.55
N ALA A 112 -0.05 27.74 14.44
CA ALA A 112 -1.28 26.99 14.73
C ALA A 112 -2.09 26.68 13.47
N PHE A 113 -2.22 27.64 12.54
CA PHE A 113 -2.87 27.41 11.24
C PHE A 113 -2.13 26.35 10.42
N VAL A 114 -0.80 26.42 10.32
CA VAL A 114 0.00 25.44 9.55
C VAL A 114 -0.11 24.03 10.14
N TYR A 115 -0.13 23.87 11.46
CA TYR A 115 -0.39 22.55 12.09
C TYR A 115 -1.77 22.01 11.72
N ALA A 116 -2.81 22.83 11.83
CA ALA A 116 -4.18 22.43 11.52
C ALA A 116 -4.33 22.05 10.04
N LEU A 117 -3.80 22.88 9.13
CA LEU A 117 -3.81 22.61 7.69
C LEU A 117 -3.03 21.34 7.35
N SER A 118 -1.86 21.12 7.98
CA SER A 118 -1.03 19.93 7.79
C SER A 118 -1.76 18.64 8.20
N ALA A 119 -2.39 18.64 9.37
CA ALA A 119 -3.15 17.49 9.87
C ALA A 119 -4.37 17.17 8.99
N ALA A 120 -5.11 18.20 8.58
CA ALA A 120 -6.24 18.07 7.68
C ALA A 120 -5.81 17.53 6.30
N ALA A 121 -4.73 18.07 5.74
CA ALA A 121 -4.23 17.68 4.43
C ALA A 121 -3.72 16.24 4.38
N ILE A 122 -2.94 15.79 5.38
CA ILE A 122 -2.51 14.38 5.45
C ILE A 122 -3.73 13.46 5.51
N SER A 123 -4.67 13.75 6.41
CA SER A 123 -5.86 12.91 6.59
C SER A 123 -6.70 12.84 5.31
N HIS A 124 -6.91 13.99 4.66
CA HIS A 124 -7.63 14.08 3.38
C HIS A 124 -6.90 13.32 2.26
N ALA A 125 -5.58 13.49 2.12
CA ALA A 125 -4.80 12.86 1.07
C ALA A 125 -4.76 11.33 1.20
N ILE A 126 -4.56 10.82 2.42
CA ILE A 126 -4.58 9.38 2.68
C ILE A 126 -5.98 8.81 2.44
N ALA A 127 -7.03 9.44 2.99
CA ALA A 127 -8.41 8.99 2.78
C ALA A 127 -8.75 8.95 1.28
N ARG A 128 -8.34 9.97 0.52
CA ARG A 128 -8.53 10.02 -0.93
C ARG A 128 -7.79 8.89 -1.63
N ALA A 129 -6.50 8.68 -1.34
CA ALA A 129 -5.68 7.62 -1.92
C ALA A 129 -6.27 6.22 -1.65
N CYS A 130 -6.82 6.00 -0.45
CA CYS A 130 -7.55 4.78 -0.11
C CYS A 130 -8.80 4.60 -0.98
N THR A 131 -9.54 5.69 -1.26
CA THR A 131 -10.78 5.62 -2.06
C THR A 131 -10.55 5.60 -3.57
N SER A 132 -9.44 6.15 -4.07
CA SER A 132 -9.12 6.21 -5.50
C SER A 132 -8.42 4.96 -6.03
N GLY A 133 -7.95 4.07 -5.14
CA GLY A 133 -7.14 2.92 -5.52
C GLY A 133 -5.70 3.26 -5.87
N ASP A 134 -5.20 4.42 -5.42
CA ASP A 134 -3.78 4.81 -5.58
C ASP A 134 -2.84 4.02 -4.63
N LEU A 135 -3.42 3.22 -3.72
CA LEU A 135 -2.74 2.21 -2.92
C LEU A 135 -2.97 0.84 -3.57
N GLN A 136 -2.03 -0.12 -3.39
CA GLN A 136 -2.10 -1.43 -4.04
C GLN A 136 -3.51 -2.03 -3.95
N GLU A 137 -4.09 -2.32 -5.11
CA GLU A 137 -5.39 -2.97 -5.15
C GLU A 137 -5.23 -4.39 -4.59
N LEU A 138 -6.25 -4.88 -3.88
CA LEU A 138 -6.22 -6.23 -3.32
C LEU A 138 -5.94 -7.30 -4.41
N GLN A 139 -6.29 -7.01 -5.66
CA GLN A 139 -6.01 -7.87 -6.82
C GLN A 139 -4.50 -8.01 -7.08
N ASP A 140 -3.73 -6.94 -6.94
CA ASP A 140 -2.27 -6.95 -7.14
C ASP A 140 -1.58 -7.72 -6.01
N VAL A 141 -2.02 -7.50 -4.77
CA VAL A 141 -1.55 -8.26 -3.61
C VAL A 141 -1.86 -9.75 -3.78
N ALA A 142 -3.07 -10.09 -4.24
CA ALA A 142 -3.46 -11.46 -4.51
C ALA A 142 -2.62 -12.10 -5.64
N ALA A 143 -2.27 -11.34 -6.68
CA ALA A 143 -1.41 -11.81 -7.77
C ALA A 143 0.04 -12.08 -7.30
N ASP A 144 0.60 -11.19 -6.47
CA ASP A 144 1.92 -11.41 -5.86
C ASP A 144 1.91 -12.65 -4.96
N LEU A 145 0.92 -12.77 -4.09
CA LEU A 145 0.76 -13.94 -3.23
C LEU A 145 0.54 -15.23 -4.03
N LYS A 146 -0.19 -15.19 -5.14
CA LYS A 146 -0.34 -16.34 -6.06
C LYS A 146 1.01 -16.80 -6.61
N THR A 147 1.91 -15.86 -6.94
CA THR A 147 3.26 -16.20 -7.41
C THR A 147 4.06 -16.91 -6.33
N ARG A 148 4.00 -16.42 -5.09
CA ARG A 148 4.65 -17.07 -3.93
C ARG A 148 4.03 -18.43 -3.58
N TYR A 149 2.72 -18.58 -3.80
CA TYR A 149 2.00 -19.84 -3.61
C TYR A 149 2.50 -20.92 -4.59
N LEU A 150 2.70 -20.57 -5.86
CA LEU A 150 3.21 -21.50 -6.87
C LEU A 150 4.62 -21.99 -6.58
N SER A 151 5.43 -21.21 -5.86
CA SER A 151 6.79 -21.56 -5.45
C SER A 151 6.90 -21.93 -3.95
N ALA A 152 5.79 -22.23 -3.28
CA ALA A 152 5.79 -22.49 -1.84
C ALA A 152 6.60 -23.75 -1.48
N THR A 153 7.32 -23.70 -0.34
CA THR A 153 8.23 -24.78 0.07
C THR A 153 7.59 -25.72 1.08
N LYS A 154 7.73 -27.04 0.87
CA LYS A 154 7.30 -28.04 1.85
C LYS A 154 8.27 -28.13 3.01
N VAL A 155 7.78 -27.92 4.22
CA VAL A 155 8.57 -27.97 5.45
C VAL A 155 8.12 -29.10 6.37
N VAL A 156 9.01 -29.52 7.25
CA VAL A 156 8.77 -30.54 8.28
C VAL A 156 9.30 -30.06 9.63
N HIS A 157 8.72 -30.56 10.72
CA HIS A 157 9.24 -30.30 12.05
C HIS A 157 10.52 -31.13 12.27
N ARG A 158 11.63 -30.45 12.54
CA ARG A 158 12.88 -31.08 12.98
C ARG A 158 13.22 -30.64 14.41
N PRO A 159 13.50 -31.58 15.34
CA PRO A 159 13.97 -31.23 16.66
C PRO A 159 15.39 -30.64 16.58
N MET A 160 15.59 -29.49 17.22
CA MET A 160 16.88 -28.82 17.35
C MET A 160 17.04 -28.44 18.82
N GLY A 161 17.68 -29.34 19.58
CA GLY A 161 17.68 -29.28 21.04
C GLY A 161 16.28 -29.54 21.61
N THR A 162 15.79 -28.62 22.46
CA THR A 162 14.45 -28.70 23.09
C THR A 162 13.33 -28.12 22.22
N ARG A 163 13.65 -27.43 21.12
CA ARG A 163 12.68 -26.75 20.27
C ARG A 163 12.50 -27.49 18.94
N LYS A 164 11.30 -27.40 18.37
CA LYS A 164 10.99 -27.89 17.02
C LYS A 164 11.07 -26.70 16.06
N HIS A 165 11.85 -26.85 15.01
CA HIS A 165 11.97 -25.86 13.94
C HIS A 165 11.39 -26.40 12.64
N LEU A 166 10.80 -25.53 11.84
CA LEU A 166 10.38 -25.84 10.47
C LEU A 166 11.59 -25.77 9.56
N VAL A 167 11.92 -26.88 8.93
CA VAL A 167 13.01 -26.96 7.95
C VAL A 167 12.46 -27.54 6.64
N PRO A 168 13.00 -27.14 5.47
CA PRO A 168 12.70 -27.79 4.21
C PRO A 168 12.84 -29.31 4.33
N LYS A 169 11.94 -30.06 3.70
CA LYS A 169 12.01 -31.53 3.71
C LYS A 169 13.30 -32.05 3.06
N ASP A 170 13.76 -31.34 2.03
CA ASP A 170 14.97 -31.65 1.29
C ASP A 170 16.15 -30.82 1.82
N LEU A 171 17.27 -31.48 2.10
CA LEU A 171 18.46 -30.85 2.70
C LEU A 171 19.24 -29.99 1.70
N ASP A 172 19.04 -30.21 0.40
CA ASP A 172 19.67 -29.41 -0.66
C ASP A 172 18.92 -28.09 -0.91
N ILE A 173 17.75 -27.90 -0.27
CA ILE A 173 16.98 -26.67 -0.35
C ILE A 173 17.45 -25.70 0.73
N ARG A 174 17.77 -24.48 0.31
CA ARG A 174 18.17 -23.39 1.21
C ARG A 174 17.10 -23.11 2.28
N PRO A 175 17.49 -22.54 3.44
CA PRO A 175 16.53 -22.05 4.41
C PRO A 175 15.53 -21.06 3.80
N VAL A 176 14.27 -21.19 4.22
CA VAL A 176 13.16 -20.35 3.75
C VAL A 176 13.29 -18.95 4.34
N LYS A 177 12.99 -17.92 3.54
CA LYS A 177 12.99 -16.51 3.95
C LYS A 177 11.62 -16.10 4.52
N ASP A 178 11.59 -15.04 5.34
CA ASP A 178 10.37 -14.51 5.96
C ASP A 178 9.29 -14.07 4.95
N SER A 179 9.69 -13.82 3.70
CA SER A 179 8.82 -13.41 2.61
C SER A 179 8.23 -14.58 1.81
N GLU A 180 8.59 -15.83 2.09
CA GLU A 180 8.21 -17.01 1.31
C GLU A 180 7.08 -17.79 2.00
N LEU A 181 6.22 -18.43 1.20
CA LEU A 181 5.14 -19.27 1.72
C LEU A 181 5.63 -20.70 1.97
N VAL A 182 5.22 -21.29 3.08
CA VAL A 182 5.55 -22.67 3.46
C VAL A 182 4.31 -23.50 3.73
N TYR A 183 4.41 -24.81 3.52
CA TYR A 183 3.32 -25.74 3.83
C TYR A 183 3.83 -27.06 4.42
N LEU A 184 3.00 -27.71 5.25
CA LEU A 184 3.34 -28.95 5.97
C LEU A 184 2.82 -30.20 5.24
N GLN A 185 1.60 -30.11 4.70
CA GLN A 185 0.88 -31.25 4.10
C GLN A 185 0.60 -30.99 2.62
N SER A 186 0.77 -32.02 1.81
CA SER A 186 0.48 -31.93 0.37
C SER A 186 -1.02 -31.72 0.16
N SER A 187 -1.37 -30.92 -0.85
CA SER A 187 -2.75 -30.63 -1.21
C SER A 187 -3.48 -31.88 -1.72
N PRO A 188 -4.81 -32.00 -1.45
CA PRO A 188 -5.63 -33.06 -2.03
C PRO A 188 -5.85 -32.84 -3.53
N ASP A 189 -6.45 -33.83 -4.19
CA ASP A 189 -6.90 -33.68 -5.56
C ASP A 189 -8.18 -32.82 -5.63
N PHE A 190 -8.12 -31.73 -6.38
CA PHE A 190 -9.24 -30.80 -6.60
C PHE A 190 -9.97 -31.01 -7.94
N CYS A 191 -9.60 -32.04 -8.70
CA CYS A 191 -10.20 -32.33 -10.00
C CYS A 191 -11.65 -32.77 -9.92
N MET A 192 -11.99 -33.59 -8.92
CA MET A 192 -13.32 -34.16 -8.70
C MET A 192 -14.03 -33.46 -7.54
N LYS A 193 -15.36 -33.35 -7.62
CA LYS A 193 -16.16 -32.83 -6.50
C LYS A 193 -16.03 -33.76 -5.30
N ASN A 194 -15.60 -33.23 -4.16
CA ASN A 194 -15.48 -33.93 -2.90
C ASN A 194 -15.68 -32.96 -1.74
N GLU A 195 -16.86 -33.02 -1.13
CA GLU A 195 -17.27 -32.10 -0.05
C GLU A 195 -16.44 -32.28 1.22
N LYS A 196 -15.90 -33.47 1.50
CA LYS A 196 -15.06 -33.72 2.70
C LYS A 196 -13.74 -32.97 2.68
N VAL A 197 -13.19 -32.73 1.49
CA VAL A 197 -11.94 -31.98 1.29
C VAL A 197 -12.21 -30.55 0.81
N GLY A 198 -13.49 -30.17 0.63
CA GLY A 198 -13.89 -28.87 0.09
C GLY A 198 -13.62 -28.70 -1.42
N SER A 199 -13.44 -29.79 -2.16
CA SER A 199 -13.27 -29.72 -3.61
C SER A 199 -14.63 -29.59 -4.30
N HIS A 200 -14.80 -28.55 -5.11
CA HIS A 200 -15.96 -28.39 -5.98
C HIS A 200 -15.81 -29.15 -7.31
N GLY A 201 -14.62 -29.65 -7.63
CA GLY A 201 -14.27 -30.20 -8.93
C GLY A 201 -13.92 -29.12 -9.96
N THR A 202 -13.43 -29.55 -11.13
CA THR A 202 -13.05 -28.63 -12.22
C THR A 202 -13.97 -28.66 -13.43
N GLN A 203 -15.07 -29.42 -13.36
CA GLN A 203 -16.09 -29.45 -14.41
C GLN A 203 -16.64 -28.04 -14.67
N ASP A 204 -16.88 -27.71 -15.94
CA ASP A 204 -17.40 -26.42 -16.43
C ASP A 204 -16.51 -25.19 -16.14
N ARG A 205 -15.27 -25.39 -15.68
CA ARG A 205 -14.29 -24.30 -15.52
C ARG A 205 -13.70 -23.90 -16.86
N GLN A 206 -13.57 -22.58 -17.07
CA GLN A 206 -12.87 -22.03 -18.23
C GLN A 206 -11.38 -22.36 -18.18
N CYS A 207 -10.83 -22.76 -19.31
CA CYS A 207 -9.41 -23.06 -19.46
C CYS A 207 -8.81 -22.40 -20.71
N ASN A 208 -7.48 -22.31 -20.75
CA ASN A 208 -6.73 -21.71 -21.82
C ASN A 208 -5.93 -22.77 -22.59
N LYS A 209 -6.29 -23.02 -23.85
CA LYS A 209 -5.62 -24.01 -24.70
C LYS A 209 -4.17 -23.64 -25.06
N THR A 210 -3.85 -22.34 -25.08
CA THR A 210 -2.51 -21.84 -25.44
C THR A 210 -1.56 -21.66 -24.26
N SER A 211 -2.07 -21.77 -23.03
CA SER A 211 -1.24 -21.61 -21.83
C SER A 211 -0.58 -22.93 -21.45
N ASN A 212 0.65 -22.84 -20.93
CA ASN A 212 1.36 -23.96 -20.27
C ASN A 212 1.30 -23.86 -18.74
N GLY A 213 0.58 -22.87 -18.21
CA GLY A 213 0.44 -22.62 -16.77
C GLY A 213 -0.68 -23.43 -16.13
N SER A 214 -1.06 -23.03 -14.92
CA SER A 214 -2.15 -23.68 -14.18
C SER A 214 -3.54 -23.44 -14.77
N ASP A 215 -3.69 -22.43 -15.64
CA ASP A 215 -4.88 -22.15 -16.44
C ASP A 215 -4.95 -22.98 -17.73
N SER A 216 -3.91 -23.76 -18.04
CA SER A 216 -3.88 -24.64 -19.20
C SER A 216 -5.04 -25.64 -19.17
N CYS A 217 -5.64 -25.92 -20.33
CA CYS A 217 -6.70 -26.94 -20.41
C CYS A 217 -6.23 -28.34 -20.02
N ASP A 218 -4.96 -28.68 -20.25
CA ASP A 218 -4.43 -30.01 -19.89
C ASP A 218 -4.37 -30.18 -18.36
N LEU A 219 -4.01 -29.11 -17.63
CA LEU A 219 -3.93 -29.12 -16.17
C LEU A 219 -5.29 -28.83 -15.49
N MET A 220 -6.00 -27.80 -15.93
CA MET A 220 -7.27 -27.38 -15.34
C MET A 220 -8.36 -28.45 -15.49
N CYS A 221 -8.36 -29.18 -16.62
CA CYS A 221 -9.33 -30.23 -16.89
C CYS A 221 -8.84 -31.63 -16.48
N CYS A 222 -7.64 -31.73 -15.88
CA CYS A 222 -7.08 -32.97 -15.35
C CYS A 222 -7.07 -34.13 -16.36
N GLY A 223 -6.79 -33.82 -17.64
CA GLY A 223 -6.80 -34.82 -18.72
C GLY A 223 -8.17 -35.33 -19.18
N ARG A 224 -9.30 -34.84 -18.63
CA ARG A 224 -10.66 -35.24 -19.05
C ARG A 224 -11.08 -34.66 -20.41
N GLY A 225 -10.30 -33.71 -20.93
CA GLY A 225 -10.60 -32.95 -22.13
C GLY A 225 -11.52 -31.74 -21.88
N TYR A 226 -11.79 -30.99 -22.94
CA TYR A 226 -12.53 -29.74 -22.89
C TYR A 226 -13.45 -29.59 -24.10
N ASN A 227 -14.52 -28.80 -23.95
CA ASN A 227 -15.47 -28.46 -25.01
C ASN A 227 -15.27 -27.01 -25.45
N PRO A 228 -15.18 -26.72 -26.76
CA PRO A 228 -15.19 -25.36 -27.27
C PRO A 228 -16.61 -24.77 -27.25
N TYR A 229 -16.72 -23.48 -26.98
CA TYR A 229 -17.93 -22.70 -27.18
C TYR A 229 -17.58 -21.31 -27.72
N THR A 230 -18.52 -20.69 -28.45
CA THR A 230 -18.34 -19.34 -28.97
C THR A 230 -19.03 -18.34 -28.05
N ASP A 231 -18.29 -17.31 -27.66
CA ASP A 231 -18.76 -16.22 -26.81
C ASP A 231 -18.75 -14.91 -27.59
N ARG A 232 -19.80 -14.10 -27.47
CA ARG A 232 -19.93 -12.81 -28.15
C ARG A 232 -19.49 -11.71 -27.20
N VAL A 233 -18.29 -11.17 -27.43
CA VAL A 233 -17.73 -10.09 -26.62
C VAL A 233 -18.03 -8.76 -27.29
N VAL A 234 -18.76 -7.91 -26.57
CA VAL A 234 -19.06 -6.55 -27.00
C VAL A 234 -18.07 -5.60 -26.32
N GLU A 235 -17.32 -4.83 -27.10
CA GLU A 235 -16.34 -3.88 -26.60
C GLU A 235 -16.49 -2.50 -27.24
N ARG A 236 -15.94 -1.48 -26.57
CA ARG A 236 -15.90 -0.12 -27.10
C ARG A 236 -14.68 0.02 -28.00
N CYS A 237 -14.91 0.27 -29.29
CA CYS A 237 -13.88 0.36 -30.31
C CYS A 237 -13.96 1.71 -31.03
N HIS A 238 -12.91 2.06 -31.77
CA HIS A 238 -12.84 3.29 -32.57
C HIS A 238 -13.25 4.55 -31.79
N CYS A 239 -12.74 4.68 -30.57
CA CYS A 239 -13.04 5.81 -29.71
C CYS A 239 -12.41 7.10 -30.25
N LYS A 240 -13.24 8.13 -30.41
CA LYS A 240 -12.82 9.48 -30.79
C LYS A 240 -12.99 10.42 -29.60
N TYR A 241 -11.92 11.13 -29.28
CA TYR A 241 -11.94 12.19 -28.28
C TYR A 241 -12.43 13.48 -28.94
N HIS A 242 -13.42 14.12 -28.31
CA HIS A 242 -13.91 15.44 -28.70
C HIS A 242 -13.42 16.46 -27.67
N TRP A 243 -12.66 17.45 -28.12
CA TRP A 243 -12.20 18.55 -27.27
C TRP A 243 -13.43 19.30 -26.72
N CYS A 244 -13.53 19.35 -25.39
CA CYS A 244 -14.70 19.76 -24.57
C CYS A 244 -15.89 18.76 -24.50
N CYS A 245 -15.95 17.68 -23.70
CA CYS A 245 -15.06 16.94 -22.79
C CYS A 245 -15.55 15.47 -22.77
N TYR A 246 -15.75 14.83 -23.92
CA TYR A 246 -16.32 13.48 -23.97
C TYR A 246 -15.69 12.61 -25.05
N VAL A 247 -15.81 11.30 -24.85
CA VAL A 247 -15.31 10.27 -25.77
C VAL A 247 -16.51 9.57 -26.39
N THR A 248 -16.57 9.54 -27.72
CA THR A 248 -17.55 8.73 -28.45
C THR A 248 -16.87 7.47 -28.96
N CYS A 249 -17.37 6.31 -28.57
CA CYS A 249 -16.91 5.02 -29.08
C CYS A 249 -18.04 4.32 -29.85
N ARG A 250 -17.69 3.51 -30.83
CA ARG A 250 -18.62 2.55 -31.43
C ARG A 250 -18.66 1.28 -30.58
N ARG A 251 -19.76 0.54 -30.63
CA ARG A 251 -19.83 -0.82 -30.11
C ARG A 251 -19.36 -1.76 -31.21
N CYS A 252 -18.29 -2.51 -30.95
CA CYS A 252 -17.86 -3.61 -31.80
C CYS A 252 -18.22 -4.91 -31.11
N GLU A 253 -18.66 -5.88 -31.92
CA GLU A 253 -18.88 -7.25 -31.47
C GLU A 253 -17.82 -8.13 -32.11
N ARG A 254 -17.21 -9.01 -31.31
CA ARG A 254 -16.33 -10.06 -31.80
C ARG A 254 -16.73 -11.39 -31.20
N THR A 255 -16.66 -12.42 -32.01
CA THR A 255 -16.85 -13.80 -31.56
C THR A 255 -15.50 -14.35 -31.14
N VAL A 256 -15.40 -14.83 -29.90
CA VAL A 256 -14.21 -15.51 -29.39
C VAL A 256 -14.52 -16.97 -29.10
N GLU A 257 -13.58 -17.84 -29.44
CA GLU A 257 -13.64 -19.24 -29.03
C GLU A 257 -13.08 -19.35 -27.60
N ARG A 258 -13.85 -19.98 -26.71
CA ARG A 258 -13.46 -20.28 -25.34
C ARG A 258 -13.61 -21.77 -25.08
N TYR A 259 -12.94 -22.28 -24.06
CA TYR A 259 -12.93 -23.70 -23.72
C TYR A 259 -13.33 -23.92 -22.26
N VAL A 260 -14.16 -24.93 -22.02
CA VAL A 260 -14.57 -25.37 -20.67
C VAL A 260 -14.27 -26.83 -20.46
N CYS A 261 -13.91 -27.20 -19.23
CA CYS A 261 -13.61 -28.57 -18.87
C CYS A 261 -14.87 -29.46 -18.86
N LYS A 262 -14.68 -30.71 -19.30
CA LYS A 262 -15.70 -31.78 -19.21
C LYS A 262 -15.90 -32.29 -17.78
#